data_AF-A0A1B9YVC2-F1
#
_entry.id   AF-A0A1B9YVC2-F1
#
_cell.length_a   1.000
_cell.length_b   1.000
_cell.length_c   1.000
_cell.angle_alpha   90.00
_cell.angle_beta   90.00
_cell.angle_gamma   90.00
#
_symmetry.space_group_name_H-M   'P 1'
#
loop_
_entity.id
_entity.type
_entity.pdbx_description
1 polymer ?
#
loop_
_entity_poly.entity_id
_entity_poly.type
_entity_poly.pdbx_seq_one_letter_code
_entity_poly.pdbx_strand_id
1 'polypeptide(L)'
;MRKARAEVAAYSECTEAQMMAMFGWRDHKMPALYIAKANRDKLAISGMEKIEAYDQMENTADLAMPIDQNRIVTFESNRRKKP
;
A
#
# COMPACT_ATOMS: atom_id res chain seq x y z
N MET A 1 -11.04 -26.94 -14.76
CA MET A 1 -9.78 -26.64 -15.47
C MET A 1 -9.75 -25.31 -16.23
N ARG A 2 -10.86 -24.79 -16.80
CA ARG A 2 -10.83 -23.52 -17.57
C ARG A 2 -10.59 -22.26 -16.72
N LYS A 3 -11.24 -22.14 -15.56
CA LYS A 3 -11.17 -20.95 -14.71
C LYS A 3 -9.76 -20.66 -14.18
N ALA A 4 -9.11 -21.64 -13.54
CA ALA A 4 -7.78 -21.47 -12.98
C ALA A 4 -6.72 -21.08 -14.03
N ARG A 5 -6.79 -21.68 -15.23
CA ARG A 5 -5.88 -21.33 -16.33
C ARG A 5 -6.15 -19.92 -16.88
N ALA A 6 -7.41 -19.49 -16.93
CA ALA A 6 -7.76 -18.13 -17.33
C ALA A 6 -7.31 -17.08 -16.31
N GLU A 7 -7.40 -17.38 -15.02
CA GLU A 7 -6.84 -16.52 -13.95
C GLU A 7 -5.34 -16.35 -14.14
N VAL A 8 -4.59 -17.46 -14.29
CA VAL A 8 -3.13 -17.41 -14.51
C VAL A 8 -2.76 -16.58 -15.75
N ALA A 9 -3.48 -16.75 -16.86
CA ALA A 9 -3.25 -15.96 -18.06
C ALA A 9 -3.48 -14.45 -17.82
N ALA A 10 -4.55 -14.08 -17.09
CA ALA A 10 -4.83 -12.70 -16.75
C ALA A 10 -3.76 -12.07 -15.83
N TYR A 11 -3.25 -12.81 -14.84
CA TYR A 11 -2.13 -12.34 -14.01
C TYR A 11 -0.80 -12.27 -14.78
N SER A 12 -0.67 -13.01 -15.88
CA SER A 12 0.51 -12.97 -16.77
C SER A 12 0.42 -11.87 -17.83
N GLU A 13 -0.42 -10.86 -17.62
CA GLU A 13 -0.60 -9.71 -18.52
C GLU A 13 -1.02 -10.10 -19.96
N CYS A 14 -1.71 -11.24 -20.13
CA CYS A 14 -2.28 -11.61 -21.42
C CYS A 14 -3.40 -10.64 -21.82
N THR A 15 -3.36 -10.19 -23.07
CA THR A 15 -4.39 -9.34 -23.66
C THR A 15 -5.71 -10.08 -23.86
N GLU A 16 -6.82 -9.33 -23.97
CA GLU A 16 -8.15 -9.91 -24.21
C GLU A 16 -8.17 -10.82 -25.44
N ALA A 17 -7.57 -10.39 -26.56
CA ALA A 17 -7.50 -11.17 -27.79
C ALA A 17 -6.72 -12.48 -27.61
N GLN A 18 -5.61 -12.47 -26.86
CA GLN A 18 -4.86 -13.68 -26.55
C GLN A 18 -5.67 -14.64 -25.69
N MET A 19 -6.34 -14.14 -24.65
CA MET A 19 -7.20 -14.96 -23.81
C MET A 19 -8.39 -15.53 -24.60
N MET A 20 -8.97 -14.75 -25.52
CA MET A 20 -10.02 -15.23 -26.42
C MET A 20 -9.55 -16.40 -27.29
N ALA A 21 -8.35 -16.28 -27.88
CA ALA A 21 -7.75 -17.35 -28.70
C ALA A 21 -7.41 -18.59 -27.87
N MET A 22 -6.84 -18.42 -26.67
CA MET A 22 -6.43 -19.53 -25.79
C MET A 22 -7.61 -20.33 -25.22
N PHE A 23 -8.72 -19.66 -24.90
CA PHE A 23 -9.87 -20.28 -24.23
C PHE A 23 -11.08 -20.49 -25.15
N GLY A 24 -10.99 -20.07 -26.42
CA GLY A 24 -12.05 -20.19 -27.40
C GLY A 24 -13.26 -19.29 -27.11
N TRP A 25 -13.05 -18.16 -26.45
CA TRP A 25 -14.13 -17.21 -26.15
C TRP A 25 -14.38 -16.30 -27.35
N ARG A 26 -15.67 -16.17 -27.72
CA ARG A 26 -16.12 -15.30 -28.80
C ARG A 26 -16.51 -13.90 -28.33
N ASP A 27 -16.84 -13.76 -27.05
CA ASP A 27 -17.21 -12.49 -26.44
C ASP A 27 -16.06 -11.96 -25.57
N HIS A 28 -15.83 -10.66 -25.64
CA HIS A 28 -14.80 -9.93 -24.90
C HIS A 28 -15.14 -9.81 -23.39
N LYS A 29 -16.40 -10.04 -23.00
CA LYS A 29 -16.80 -9.97 -21.57
C LYS A 29 -16.05 -10.95 -20.69
N MET A 30 -15.85 -12.18 -21.18
CA MET A 30 -15.18 -13.22 -20.39
C MET A 30 -13.72 -12.87 -20.06
N PRO A 31 -12.84 -12.55 -21.02
CA PRO A 31 -11.47 -12.14 -20.71
C PRO A 31 -11.41 -10.84 -19.90
N ALA A 32 -12.29 -9.87 -20.20
CA ALA A 32 -12.37 -8.61 -19.44
C ALA A 32 -12.62 -8.83 -17.95
N LEU A 33 -13.48 -9.79 -17.58
CA LEU A 33 -13.75 -10.12 -16.17
C LEU A 33 -12.48 -10.62 -15.44
N TYR A 34 -11.68 -11.46 -16.08
CA TYR A 34 -10.45 -11.99 -15.47
C TYR A 34 -9.35 -10.93 -15.41
N ILE A 35 -9.18 -10.13 -16.45
CA ILE A 35 -8.21 -9.03 -16.47
C ILE A 35 -8.58 -7.96 -15.44
N ALA A 36 -9.86 -7.59 -15.34
CA ALA A 36 -10.32 -6.64 -14.33
C ALA A 36 -10.07 -7.16 -12.91
N LYS A 37 -10.24 -8.45 -12.67
CA LYS A 37 -9.91 -9.08 -11.38
C LYS A 37 -8.40 -8.99 -11.10
N ALA A 38 -7.56 -9.40 -12.05
CA ALA A 38 -6.10 -9.35 -11.89
C ALA A 38 -5.59 -7.93 -11.62
N ASN A 39 -6.13 -6.93 -12.32
CA ASN A 39 -5.77 -5.53 -12.12
C ASN A 39 -6.20 -5.00 -10.74
N ARG A 40 -7.39 -5.35 -10.26
CA ARG A 40 -7.84 -4.97 -8.91
C ARG A 40 -6.92 -5.54 -7.84
N ASP A 41 -6.52 -6.80 -7.97
CA ASP A 41 -5.65 -7.45 -7.00
C ASP A 41 -4.24 -6.82 -7.03
N LYS A 42 -3.69 -6.55 -8.22
CA LYS A 42 -2.41 -5.83 -8.39
C LYS A 42 -2.46 -4.44 -7.74
N LEU A 43 -3.55 -3.70 -7.94
CA LEU A 43 -3.76 -2.39 -7.33
C LEU A 43 -3.86 -2.49 -5.81
N ALA A 44 -4.60 -3.46 -5.28
CA ALA A 44 -4.75 -3.66 -3.85
C ALA A 44 -3.40 -3.97 -3.17
N ILE A 45 -2.62 -4.89 -3.75
CA ILE A 45 -1.27 -5.23 -3.24
C ILE A 45 -0.38 -3.98 -3.27
N SER A 46 -0.30 -3.29 -4.40
CA SER A 46 0.52 -2.08 -4.52
C SER A 46 0.07 -0.93 -3.61
N GLY A 47 -1.22 -0.89 -3.26
CA GLY A 47 -1.76 0.08 -2.31
C GLY A 47 -1.37 -0.26 -0.88
N MET A 48 -1.42 -1.55 -0.52
CA MET A 48 -1.02 -2.03 0.80
C MET A 48 0.49 -1.88 1.03
N GLU A 49 1.32 -2.22 0.05
CA GLU A 49 2.78 -2.03 0.13
C GLU A 49 3.16 -0.57 0.41
N LYS A 50 2.41 0.39 -0.14
CA LYS A 50 2.61 1.80 0.17
C LYS A 50 2.28 2.08 1.63
N ILE A 51 1.11 1.64 2.12
CA ILE A 51 0.70 1.85 3.53
C ILE A 51 1.75 1.27 4.48
N GLU A 52 2.23 0.06 4.22
CA GLU A 52 3.29 -0.57 5.01
C GLU A 52 4.60 0.22 4.96
N ALA A 53 4.99 0.74 3.79
CA ALA A 53 6.17 1.59 3.67
C ALA A 53 6.02 2.92 4.44
N TYR A 54 4.82 3.52 4.44
CA TYR A 54 4.48 4.70 5.23
C TYR A 54 4.57 4.42 6.75
N ASP A 55 4.06 3.26 7.21
CA ASP A 55 4.11 2.87 8.62
C ASP A 55 5.56 2.61 9.08
N GLN A 56 6.37 1.95 8.24
CA GLN A 56 7.78 1.71 8.52
C GLN A 56 8.58 3.02 8.65
N MET A 57 8.37 4.00 7.77
CA MET A 57 9.07 5.28 7.87
C MET A 57 8.66 6.06 9.13
N GLU A 58 7.39 6.02 9.55
CA GLU A 58 6.91 6.65 10.78
C GLU A 58 7.56 6.00 12.01
N ASN A 59 7.61 4.66 12.02
CA ASN A 59 8.26 3.91 13.10
C ASN A 59 9.78 4.19 13.20
N THR A 60 10.47 4.33 12.06
CA THR A 60 11.89 4.71 12.06
C THR A 60 12.13 6.17 12.46
N ALA A 61 11.18 7.07 12.21
CA ALA A 61 11.27 8.47 12.62
C ALA A 61 11.10 8.62 14.13
N ASP A 62 10.26 7.80 14.77
CA ASP A 62 10.09 7.78 16.24
C ASP A 62 11.35 7.25 16.98
N LEU A 63 12.13 6.36 16.35
CA LEU A 63 13.43 5.90 16.86
C LEU A 63 14.58 6.89 16.59
N ALA A 64 14.37 7.87 15.71
CA ALA A 64 15.36 8.89 15.33
C ALA A 64 15.22 10.21 16.09
N MET A 65 14.35 10.29 17.10
CA MET A 65 14.35 11.41 18.04
C MET A 65 15.62 11.36 18.90
N PRO A 66 16.54 12.34 18.83
CA PRO A 66 17.58 12.46 19.82
C PRO A 66 16.91 12.77 21.17
N ILE A 67 17.23 11.97 22.18
CA ILE A 67 16.87 12.22 23.57
C ILE A 67 17.72 13.41 24.05
N ASP A 68 17.44 14.63 23.58
CA ASP A 68 18.18 15.82 24.00
C ASP A 68 17.55 16.42 25.26
N GLN A 69 18.09 15.97 26.39
CA GLN A 69 18.37 16.69 27.63
C GLN A 69 17.56 17.98 27.90
N ASN A 70 16.31 17.87 28.34
CA ASN A 70 15.65 19.02 28.99
C ASN A 70 16.14 19.13 30.45
N ARG A 71 17.31 19.77 30.58
CA ARG A 71 17.95 20.28 31.79
C ARG A 71 16.91 21.01 32.66
N ILE A 72 16.74 20.55 33.89
CA ILE A 72 15.93 21.20 34.93
C ILE A 72 16.36 22.67 35.01
N VAL A 73 15.52 23.59 34.51
CA VAL A 73 15.75 25.01 34.64
C VAL A 73 15.30 25.40 36.05
N THR A 74 16.24 25.47 36.98
CA THR A 74 16.05 26.17 38.24
C THR A 74 15.80 27.65 37.93
N PHE A 75 14.53 28.05 37.85
CA PHE A 75 14.18 29.46 37.86
C PHE A 75 14.21 29.96 39.31
N GLU A 76 15.40 30.37 39.72
CA GLU A 76 15.54 31.23 40.90
C GLU A 76 15.13 32.65 40.48
N SER A 77 13.93 33.08 40.84
CA SER A 77 13.58 34.50 40.75
C SER A 77 12.65 34.94 41.87
N ASN A 78 13.29 35.68 42.77
CA ASN A 78 12.79 36.41 43.92
C ASN A 78 11.60 37.36 43.66
N ARG A 79 10.77 37.48 44.71
CA ARG A 79 9.99 38.65 45.19
C ARG A 79 9.15 39.44 44.17
N ARG A 80 7.88 39.62 44.51
CA ARG A 80 7.25 40.96 44.60
C ARG A 80 6.02 40.95 45.53
N LYS A 81 6.12 41.73 46.62
CA LYS A 81 5.00 42.21 47.46
C LYS A 81 3.95 42.92 46.60
N LYS A 82 2.70 42.94 47.07
CA LYS A 82 1.82 44.12 47.29
C LYS A 82 0.35 43.65 47.35
N PRO A 83 -0.61 44.53 47.73
CA PRO A 83 -0.55 45.71 48.60
C PRO A 83 -1.30 45.50 49.93
#